data_AF-A0A1V4MVW8-F1
#
_entry.id   AF-A0A1V4MVW8-F1
#
_cell.length_a   1.000
_cell.length_b   1.000
_cell.length_c   1.000
_cell.angle_alpha   90.00
_cell.angle_beta   90.00
_cell.angle_gamma   90.00
#
_symmetry.space_group_name_H-M   'P 1'
#
loop_
_entity.id
_entity.type
_entity.pdbx_description
1 polymer ?
#
loop_
_entity_poly.entity_id
_entity_poly.type
_entity_poly.pdbx_seq_one_letter_code
_entity_poly.pdbx_strand_id
1 'polypeptide(L)'
;MKTCGDFGGTTRAGRSCRNPAGFKTDHQGEGKCHLHGGAARGRPIKHGRYAKKTSRQLRDKIEAHLENPRPLDLSEELALLRALADYLLESLGETGDMGPDLGPILSAVDRIRQTVDTVSKIQAREALTAQETVLVAATLADILKKNIEDEDTLRHVLGELRVRLCPSLTV
;
A
#
# COMPACT_ATOMS: atom_id res chain seq x y z
N MET A 1 9.66 -8.95 55.16
CA MET A 1 8.82 -7.94 54.49
C MET A 1 9.46 -7.64 53.14
N LYS A 2 8.73 -7.78 52.01
CA LYS A 2 9.29 -7.58 50.67
C LYS A 2 9.60 -6.10 50.43
N THR A 3 10.67 -5.83 49.70
CA THR A 3 11.16 -4.48 49.38
C THR A 3 10.99 -4.19 47.89
N CYS A 4 10.97 -2.91 47.53
CA CYS A 4 10.95 -2.47 46.13
C CYS A 4 12.15 -3.02 45.32
N GLY A 5 13.28 -3.26 45.98
CA GLY A 5 14.47 -3.86 45.37
C GLY A 5 14.22 -5.28 44.85
N ASP A 6 13.38 -6.06 45.53
CA ASP A 6 13.02 -7.43 45.13
C ASP A 6 12.23 -7.46 43.81
N PHE A 7 11.68 -6.30 43.40
CA PHE A 7 10.97 -6.10 42.13
C PHE A 7 11.79 -5.27 41.12
N GLY A 8 13.11 -5.16 41.32
CA GLY A 8 14.03 -4.49 40.39
C GLY A 8 14.03 -2.96 40.47
N GLY A 9 13.68 -2.38 41.63
CA GLY A 9 13.88 -0.96 41.90
C GLY A 9 15.30 -0.65 42.37
N THR A 10 16.03 0.20 41.66
CA THR A 10 17.40 0.61 42.00
C THR A 10 17.50 2.10 42.25
N THR A 11 18.28 2.45 43.27
CA THR A 11 18.66 3.85 43.54
C THR A 11 19.56 4.40 42.43
N ARG A 12 19.73 5.72 42.37
CA ARG A 12 20.64 6.37 41.40
C ARG A 12 22.09 5.87 41.48
N ALA A 13 22.51 5.37 42.64
CA ALA A 13 23.83 4.77 42.85
C ALA A 13 23.88 3.26 42.52
N GLY A 14 22.86 2.72 41.83
CA GLY A 14 22.80 1.32 41.40
C GLY A 14 22.43 0.31 42.50
N ARG A 15 22.32 0.73 43.77
CA ARG A 15 21.95 -0.17 44.88
C ARG A 15 20.46 -0.45 44.91
N SER A 16 20.05 -1.66 45.32
CA SER A 16 18.65 -2.06 45.47
C SER A 16 17.88 -1.14 46.42
N CYS A 17 16.64 -0.80 46.05
CA CYS A 17 15.77 0.07 46.84
C CYS A 17 15.27 -0.64 48.11
N ARG A 18 15.49 -0.02 49.28
CA ARG A 18 15.10 -0.56 50.59
C ARG A 18 13.70 -0.16 51.05
N ASN A 19 12.98 0.65 50.28
CA ASN A 19 11.60 1.00 50.63
C ASN A 19 10.72 -0.26 50.60
N PRO A 20 9.67 -0.34 51.43
CA PRO A 20 8.65 -1.37 51.31
C PRO A 20 8.15 -1.50 49.87
N ALA A 21 7.89 -2.74 49.42
CA ALA A 21 7.22 -2.97 48.16
C ALA A 21 5.87 -2.21 48.13
N GLY A 22 5.56 -1.57 47.01
CA GLY A 22 4.37 -0.72 46.90
C GLY A 22 4.35 0.53 47.81
N PHE A 23 5.50 1.00 48.31
CA PHE A 23 5.54 2.20 49.15
C PHE A 23 4.92 3.41 48.42
N LYS A 24 3.88 3.98 49.03
CA LYS A 24 3.03 5.06 48.50
C LYS A 24 2.33 4.74 47.17
N THR A 25 1.91 3.48 46.99
CA THR A 25 1.07 3.04 45.85
C THR A 25 -0.22 2.37 46.34
N ASP A 26 -1.10 1.97 45.41
CA ASP A 26 -2.35 1.23 45.66
C ASP A 26 -2.14 -0.29 45.88
N HIS A 27 -0.89 -0.76 45.87
CA HIS A 27 -0.50 -2.17 45.96
C HIS A 27 0.61 -2.37 47.00
N GLN A 28 0.33 -2.03 48.26
CA GLN A 28 1.29 -2.16 49.37
C GLN A 28 1.71 -3.62 49.59
N GLY A 29 3.02 -3.86 49.69
CA GLY A 29 3.59 -5.20 49.86
C GLY A 29 3.97 -5.90 48.55
N GLU A 30 3.65 -5.34 47.39
CA GLU A 30 3.94 -5.90 46.08
C GLU A 30 4.46 -4.83 45.10
N GLY A 31 5.26 -5.23 44.12
CA GLY A 31 5.72 -4.35 43.04
C GLY A 31 6.70 -3.24 43.47
N LYS A 32 7.04 -2.38 42.49
CA LYS A 32 7.94 -1.24 42.70
C LYS A 32 7.23 -0.16 43.53
N CYS A 33 7.99 0.65 44.26
CA CYS A 33 7.43 1.81 44.98
C CYS A 33 7.13 2.98 44.04
N HIS A 34 6.40 3.99 44.53
CA HIS A 34 6.10 5.22 43.79
C HIS A 34 7.33 5.86 43.12
N LEU A 35 8.48 5.86 43.81
CA LEU A 35 9.74 6.45 43.32
C LEU A 35 10.38 5.66 42.17
N HIS A 36 10.05 4.38 42.02
CA HIS A 36 10.55 3.51 40.95
C HIS A 36 9.44 3.10 39.97
N GLY A 37 8.45 3.98 39.78
CA GLY A 37 7.39 3.81 38.78
C GLY A 37 6.20 2.96 39.22
N GLY A 38 6.14 2.52 40.48
CA GLY A 38 5.02 1.73 41.00
C GLY A 38 3.68 2.46 40.92
N ALA A 39 3.65 3.77 41.20
CA ALA A 39 2.43 4.57 41.11
C ALA A 39 2.11 5.04 39.68
N ALA A 40 3.03 4.85 38.74
CA ALA A 40 2.79 5.20 37.35
C ALA A 40 1.93 4.10 36.74
N ARG A 41 0.59 4.26 36.78
CA ARG A 41 -0.25 3.71 35.71
C ARG A 41 0.32 4.30 34.44
N GLY A 42 1.06 3.49 33.68
CA GLY A 42 1.94 3.94 32.60
C GLY A 42 1.29 5.05 31.78
N ARG A 43 2.07 6.10 31.46
CA ARG A 43 1.61 7.25 30.67
C ARG A 43 0.70 6.74 29.55
N PRO A 44 -0.54 7.24 29.39
CA PRO A 44 -1.43 6.78 28.34
C PRO A 44 -0.66 6.80 27.02
N ILE A 45 -0.64 5.66 26.32
CA ILE A 45 0.08 5.53 25.06
C ILE A 45 -0.54 6.53 24.09
N LYS A 46 0.12 7.68 23.90
CA LYS A 46 -0.36 8.79 23.05
C LYS A 46 -0.15 8.54 21.56
N HIS A 47 0.67 7.55 21.22
CA HIS A 47 1.11 7.27 19.84
C HIS A 47 1.04 5.76 19.56
N GLY A 48 0.73 5.39 18.32
CA GLY A 48 0.69 4.00 17.86
C GLY A 48 -0.71 3.39 17.81
N ARG A 49 -0.77 2.06 17.63
CA ARG A 49 -1.98 1.28 17.31
C ARG A 49 -3.14 1.44 18.31
N TYR A 50 -2.83 1.78 19.56
CA TYR A 50 -3.79 1.93 20.65
C TYR A 50 -4.24 3.38 20.90
N ALA A 51 -3.70 4.36 20.16
CA ALA A 51 -4.20 5.73 20.22
C ALA A 51 -5.58 5.79 19.55
N LYS A 52 -6.65 6.00 20.34
CA LYS A 52 -8.05 6.00 19.87
C LYS A 52 -8.29 6.90 18.65
N LYS A 53 -7.59 8.04 18.57
CA LYS A 53 -7.66 8.98 17.44
C LYS A 53 -7.03 8.41 16.16
N THR A 54 -5.84 7.80 16.27
CA THR A 54 -5.14 7.15 15.15
C THR A 54 -5.93 5.94 14.63
N SER A 55 -6.56 5.16 15.53
CA SER A 55 -7.44 4.04 15.15
C SER A 55 -8.71 4.49 14.41
N ARG A 56 -9.25 5.67 14.71
CA ARG A 56 -10.39 6.23 13.98
C ARG A 56 -9.94 6.73 12.59
N GLN A 57 -8.90 7.55 12.53
CA GLN A 57 -8.36 8.07 11.27
C GLN A 57 -7.96 6.97 10.28
N LEU A 58 -7.39 5.87 10.78
CA LEU A 58 -7.05 4.72 9.93
C LEU A 58 -8.31 4.02 9.40
N ARG A 59 -9.35 3.86 10.23
CA ARG A 59 -10.63 3.31 9.78
C ARG A 59 -11.28 4.17 8.71
N ASP A 60 -11.31 5.48 8.93
CA ASP A 60 -11.89 6.43 7.97
C ASP A 60 -11.16 6.36 6.62
N LYS A 61 -9.82 6.25 6.63
CA LYS A 61 -9.02 6.06 5.42
C LYS A 61 -9.29 4.72 4.74
N ILE A 62 -9.41 3.62 5.51
CA ILE A 62 -9.72 2.30 4.95
C ILE A 62 -11.09 2.32 4.27
N GLU A 63 -12.11 2.88 4.93
CA GLU A 63 -13.46 2.99 4.38
C GLU A 63 -13.44 3.76 3.04
N ALA A 64 -12.76 4.90 3.01
CA ALA A 64 -12.62 5.69 1.79
C ALA A 64 -11.95 4.92 0.64
N HIS A 65 -10.98 4.06 0.92
CA HIS A 65 -10.35 3.21 -0.10
C HIS A 65 -11.25 2.03 -0.53
N LEU A 66 -12.13 1.53 0.34
CA LEU A 66 -13.12 0.49 -0.01
C LEU A 66 -14.28 1.05 -0.85
N GLU A 67 -14.66 2.30 -0.64
CA GLU A 67 -15.70 3.00 -1.40
C GLU A 67 -15.22 3.47 -2.79
N ASN A 68 -13.93 3.30 -3.12
CA ASN A 68 -13.39 3.69 -4.41
C ASN A 68 -14.03 2.84 -5.53
N PRO A 69 -14.64 3.46 -6.57
CA PRO A 69 -15.25 2.74 -7.69
C PRO A 69 -14.23 1.96 -8.55
N ARG A 70 -12.93 2.24 -8.40
CA ARG A 70 -11.84 1.57 -9.11
C ARG A 70 -10.78 1.05 -8.13
N PRO A 71 -11.10 0.04 -7.30
CA PRO A 71 -10.22 -0.42 -6.21
C PRO A 71 -8.94 -1.13 -6.68
N LEU A 72 -8.87 -1.50 -7.97
CA LEU A 72 -7.70 -2.14 -8.59
C LEU A 72 -6.88 -1.18 -9.45
N ASP A 73 -7.31 0.08 -9.57
CA ASP A 73 -6.59 1.11 -10.31
C ASP A 73 -5.48 1.68 -9.43
N LEU A 74 -4.23 1.25 -9.70
CA LEU A 74 -3.04 1.67 -8.97
C LEU A 74 -2.32 2.86 -9.62
N SER A 75 -3.00 3.60 -10.51
CA SER A 75 -2.39 4.70 -11.26
C SER A 75 -1.94 5.85 -10.35
N GLU A 76 -2.69 6.15 -9.31
CA GLU A 76 -2.36 7.19 -8.32
C GLU A 76 -1.14 6.81 -7.48
N GLU A 77 -1.07 5.56 -7.00
CA GLU A 77 0.08 5.04 -6.27
C GLU A 77 1.35 5.01 -7.13
N LEU A 78 1.22 4.61 -8.39
CA LEU A 78 2.34 4.63 -9.34
C LEU A 78 2.83 6.05 -9.59
N ALA A 79 1.92 7.01 -9.78
CA ALA A 79 2.25 8.42 -9.95
C ALA A 79 2.95 8.99 -8.70
N LEU A 80 2.44 8.67 -7.51
CA LEU A 80 3.05 9.06 -6.23
C LEU A 80 4.46 8.48 -6.08
N LEU A 81 4.64 7.19 -6.36
CA LEU A 81 5.96 6.55 -6.26
C LEU A 81 6.97 7.15 -7.24
N ARG A 82 6.56 7.46 -8.47
CA ARG A 82 7.40 8.16 -9.45
C ARG A 82 7.80 9.54 -8.98
N ALA A 83 6.83 10.35 -8.54
CA ALA A 83 7.09 11.69 -8.01
C ALA A 83 8.02 11.65 -6.78
N LEU A 84 7.88 10.63 -5.91
CA LEU A 84 8.77 10.44 -4.77
C LEU A 84 10.19 10.06 -5.21
N ALA A 85 10.34 9.21 -6.23
CA ALA A 85 11.64 8.87 -6.78
C ALA A 85 12.33 10.09 -7.40
N ASP A 86 11.59 10.91 -8.15
CA ASP A 86 12.09 12.16 -8.75
C ASP A 86 12.56 13.13 -7.65
N TYR A 87 11.73 13.34 -6.62
CA TYR A 87 12.08 14.18 -5.47
C TYR A 87 13.37 13.69 -4.76
N LEU A 88 13.51 12.37 -4.57
CA LEU A 88 14.70 11.80 -3.96
C LEU A 88 15.94 11.99 -4.84
N LEU A 89 15.80 11.82 -6.16
CA LEU A 89 16.89 12.05 -7.12
C LEU A 89 17.36 13.50 -7.12
N GLU A 90 16.43 14.46 -7.10
CA GLU A 90 16.75 15.89 -6.98
C GLU A 90 17.49 16.19 -5.68
N SER A 91 17.10 15.55 -4.57
CA SER A 91 17.73 15.75 -3.26
C SER A 91 19.16 15.20 -3.14
N LEU A 92 19.59 14.28 -4.02
CA LEU A 92 20.96 13.75 -4.01
C LEU A 92 22.03 14.80 -4.36
N GLY A 93 21.65 15.86 -5.07
CA GLY A 93 22.56 16.96 -5.41
C GLY A 93 22.95 17.83 -4.21
N GLU A 94 22.22 17.73 -3.10
CA GLU A 94 22.38 18.59 -1.92
C GLU A 94 23.15 17.93 -0.76
N THR A 95 23.44 16.63 -0.85
CA THR A 95 24.17 15.90 0.19
C THR A 95 25.67 16.21 0.13
N GLY A 96 26.21 16.77 1.23
CA GLY A 96 27.63 17.07 1.43
C GLY A 96 28.54 15.83 1.52
N ASP A 97 29.68 15.97 2.20
CA ASP A 97 30.90 15.12 2.17
C ASP A 97 30.74 13.59 2.39
N MET A 98 29.53 13.10 2.69
CA MET A 98 29.17 11.68 2.65
C MET A 98 28.38 11.46 1.35
N GLY A 99 28.96 10.74 0.39
CA GLY A 99 28.36 10.49 -0.92
C GLY A 99 26.89 10.04 -0.86
N PRO A 100 26.12 10.25 -1.94
CA PRO A 100 24.67 10.10 -1.93
C PRO A 100 24.23 8.70 -1.48
N ASP A 101 23.35 8.63 -0.46
CA ASP A 101 22.68 7.38 -0.08
C ASP A 101 21.64 7.03 -1.15
N LEU A 102 21.96 6.04 -1.98
CA LEU A 102 21.09 5.57 -3.06
C LEU A 102 20.01 4.59 -2.58
N GLY A 103 20.06 4.12 -1.33
CA GLY A 103 19.15 3.10 -0.80
C GLY A 103 17.67 3.46 -0.94
N PRO A 104 17.23 4.66 -0.53
CA PRO A 104 15.84 5.10 -0.69
C PRO A 104 15.36 5.13 -2.15
N ILE A 105 16.24 5.51 -3.08
CA ILE A 105 15.91 5.60 -4.51
C ILE A 105 15.77 4.21 -5.11
N LEU A 106 16.71 3.30 -4.84
CA LEU A 106 16.62 1.91 -5.29
C LEU A 106 15.34 1.25 -4.75
N SER A 107 14.97 1.52 -3.50
CA SER A 107 13.71 1.03 -2.93
C SER A 107 12.47 1.61 -3.62
N ALA A 108 12.49 2.89 -3.99
CA ALA A 108 11.40 3.51 -4.73
C ALA A 108 11.26 2.89 -6.13
N VAL A 109 12.37 2.67 -6.85
CA VAL A 109 12.41 2.02 -8.17
C VAL A 109 11.87 0.59 -8.11
N ASP A 110 12.26 -0.21 -7.11
CA ASP A 110 11.75 -1.57 -6.94
C ASP A 110 10.24 -1.59 -6.70
N ARG A 111 9.72 -0.66 -5.88
CA ARG A 111 8.27 -0.52 -5.65
C ARG A 111 7.53 -0.10 -6.91
N ILE A 112 8.08 0.84 -7.69
CA ILE A 112 7.52 1.25 -8.99
C ILE A 112 7.38 0.03 -9.90
N ARG A 113 8.45 -0.76 -10.04
CA ARG A 113 8.44 -1.97 -10.88
C ARG A 113 7.35 -2.95 -10.45
N GLN A 114 7.25 -3.24 -9.15
CA GLN A 114 6.24 -4.17 -8.64
C GLN A 114 4.79 -3.69 -8.87
N THR A 115 4.55 -2.38 -8.74
CA THR A 115 3.24 -1.78 -9.03
C THR A 115 2.93 -1.88 -10.52
N VAL A 116 3.88 -1.58 -11.41
CA VAL A 116 3.71 -1.72 -12.87
C VAL A 116 3.41 -3.16 -13.26
N ASP A 117 4.12 -4.14 -12.69
CA ASP A 117 3.88 -5.56 -12.94
C ASP A 117 2.46 -5.97 -12.53
N THR A 118 1.96 -5.38 -11.43
CA THR A 118 0.61 -5.65 -10.92
C THR A 118 -0.45 -5.02 -11.82
N VAL A 119 -0.28 -3.76 -12.23
CA VAL A 119 -1.15 -3.09 -13.20
C VAL A 119 -1.20 -3.86 -14.52
N SER A 120 -0.04 -4.30 -15.02
CA SER A 120 0.05 -5.08 -16.27
C SER A 120 -0.72 -6.40 -16.16
N LYS A 121 -0.67 -7.09 -15.01
CA LYS A 121 -1.44 -8.31 -14.77
C LYS A 121 -2.94 -8.05 -14.66
N ILE A 122 -3.36 -6.93 -14.09
CA ILE A 122 -4.78 -6.54 -14.02
C ILE A 122 -5.30 -6.24 -15.43
N GLN A 123 -4.57 -5.44 -16.21
CA GLN A 123 -4.91 -5.13 -17.60
C GLN A 123 -4.97 -6.39 -18.47
N ALA A 124 -4.03 -7.33 -18.28
CA ALA A 124 -4.04 -8.59 -19.01
C ALA A 124 -5.27 -9.48 -18.70
N ARG A 125 -5.91 -9.31 -17.54
CA ARG A 125 -7.17 -10.02 -17.20
C ARG A 125 -8.40 -9.38 -17.84
N GLU A 126 -8.35 -8.07 -18.07
CA GLU A 126 -9.45 -7.30 -18.68
C GLU A 126 -9.33 -7.21 -20.21
N ALA A 127 -8.15 -7.53 -20.76
CA ALA A 127 -7.92 -7.61 -22.19
C ALA A 127 -8.58 -8.85 -22.79
N LEU A 128 -9.27 -8.68 -23.93
CA LEU A 128 -9.72 -9.79 -24.75
C LEU A 128 -8.51 -10.57 -25.25
N THR A 129 -8.56 -11.89 -25.09
CA THR A 129 -7.60 -12.78 -25.75
C THR A 129 -7.73 -12.69 -27.27
N ALA A 130 -6.69 -13.12 -27.99
CA ALA A 130 -6.75 -13.18 -29.46
C ALA A 130 -7.92 -14.06 -29.96
N GLN A 131 -8.22 -15.16 -29.26
CA GLN A 131 -9.34 -16.04 -29.58
C GLN A 131 -10.70 -15.36 -29.36
N GLU A 132 -10.87 -14.65 -28.25
CA GLU A 132 -12.09 -13.90 -27.96
C GLU A 132 -12.28 -12.76 -28.97
N THR A 133 -11.20 -12.10 -29.39
CA THR A 133 -11.24 -11.07 -30.44
C THR A 133 -11.73 -11.64 -31.77
N VAL A 134 -11.22 -12.81 -32.18
CA VAL A 134 -11.68 -13.51 -33.38
C VAL A 134 -13.14 -13.94 -33.25
N LEU A 135 -13.55 -14.42 -32.07
CA LEU A 135 -14.94 -14.81 -31.81
C LEU A 135 -15.89 -13.61 -31.93
N VAL A 136 -15.53 -12.47 -31.34
CA VAL A 136 -16.31 -11.22 -31.43
C VAL A 136 -16.40 -10.77 -32.89
N ALA A 137 -15.29 -10.80 -33.64
CA ALA A 137 -15.27 -10.44 -35.06
C ALA A 137 -16.15 -11.36 -35.92
N ALA A 138 -16.07 -12.68 -35.70
CA ALA A 138 -16.88 -13.66 -36.41
C ALA A 138 -18.37 -13.51 -36.09
N THR A 139 -18.71 -13.29 -34.81
CA THR A 139 -20.09 -13.05 -34.37
C THR A 139 -20.65 -11.79 -35.02
N LEU A 140 -19.86 -10.71 -35.08
CA LEU A 140 -20.25 -9.47 -35.74
C LEU A 140 -20.47 -9.69 -37.24
N ALA A 141 -19.57 -10.42 -37.91
CA ALA A 141 -19.71 -10.75 -39.33
C ALA A 141 -20.98 -11.57 -39.62
N ASP A 142 -21.31 -12.54 -38.77
CA ASP A 142 -22.53 -13.35 -38.88
C ASP A 142 -23.80 -12.51 -38.68
N ILE A 143 -23.78 -11.56 -37.74
CA ILE A 143 -24.90 -10.61 -37.53
C ILE A 143 -25.07 -9.74 -38.76
N LEU A 144 -23.99 -9.18 -39.32
CA LEU A 144 -24.05 -8.35 -40.52
C LEU A 144 -24.58 -9.13 -41.72
N LYS A 145 -24.10 -10.36 -41.95
CA LYS A 145 -24.59 -11.23 -43.02
C LYS A 145 -26.09 -11.56 -42.91
N LYS A 146 -26.62 -11.66 -41.70
CA LYS A 146 -28.04 -11.93 -41.46
C LYS A 146 -28.95 -10.73 -41.69
N ASN A 147 -28.43 -9.51 -41.61
CA ASN A 147 -29.23 -8.28 -41.62
C ASN A 147 -29.03 -7.41 -42.86
N ILE A 148 -27.98 -7.65 -43.65
CA ILE A 148 -27.72 -6.92 -44.89
C ILE A 148 -28.13 -7.82 -46.06
N GLU A 149 -29.18 -7.40 -46.79
CA GLU A 149 -29.67 -8.12 -47.99
C GLU A 149 -28.83 -7.82 -49.24
N ASP A 150 -28.22 -6.63 -49.32
CA ASP A 150 -27.36 -6.25 -50.44
C ASP A 150 -25.96 -6.85 -50.31
N GLU A 151 -25.65 -7.80 -51.19
CA GLU A 151 -24.40 -8.56 -51.19
C GLU A 151 -23.17 -7.69 -51.50
N ASP A 152 -23.35 -6.57 -52.22
CA ASP A 152 -22.25 -5.64 -52.51
C ASP A 152 -21.92 -4.76 -51.30
N THR A 153 -22.94 -4.24 -50.61
CA THR A 153 -22.76 -3.55 -49.31
C THR A 153 -22.16 -4.50 -48.26
N LEU A 154 -22.62 -5.76 -48.18
CA LEU A 154 -22.09 -6.74 -47.25
C LEU A 154 -20.58 -7.00 -47.49
N ARG A 155 -20.17 -7.19 -48.74
CA ARG A 155 -18.76 -7.37 -49.11
C ARG A 155 -17.92 -6.13 -48.79
N HIS A 156 -18.44 -4.93 -49.02
CA HIS A 156 -17.75 -3.69 -48.68
C HIS A 156 -17.52 -3.56 -47.17
N VAL A 157 -18.56 -3.74 -46.35
CA VAL A 157 -18.49 -3.63 -44.89
C VAL A 157 -17.57 -4.71 -44.28
N LEU A 158 -17.66 -5.97 -44.72
CA LEU A 158 -16.78 -7.03 -44.24
C LEU A 158 -15.31 -6.81 -44.63
N GLY A 159 -15.07 -6.26 -45.83
CA GLY A 159 -13.74 -5.86 -46.27
C GLY A 159 -13.14 -4.78 -45.38
N GLU A 160 -13.91 -3.74 -45.07
CA GLU A 160 -13.46 -2.66 -44.18
C GLU A 160 -13.21 -3.16 -42.74
N LEU A 161 -14.13 -3.99 -42.22
CA LEU A 161 -14.02 -4.57 -40.89
C LEU A 161 -12.73 -5.40 -40.74
N ARG A 162 -12.39 -6.19 -41.77
CA ARG A 162 -11.17 -7.02 -41.79
C ARG A 162 -9.89 -6.17 -41.72
N VAL A 163 -9.84 -5.07 -42.48
CA VAL A 163 -8.69 -4.16 -42.49
C VAL A 163 -8.51 -3.48 -41.13
N ARG A 164 -9.61 -3.06 -40.49
CA ARG A 164 -9.55 -2.36 -39.20
C ARG A 164 -9.26 -3.28 -38.01
N LEU A 165 -9.72 -4.53 -38.05
CA LEU A 165 -9.51 -5.51 -36.96
C LEU A 165 -8.16 -6.23 -37.03
N CYS A 166 -7.57 -6.38 -38.22
CA CYS A 166 -6.27 -7.04 -38.42
C CYS A 166 -5.31 -6.16 -39.24
N PRO A 167 -4.75 -5.08 -38.66
CA PRO A 167 -3.79 -4.21 -39.35
C PRO A 167 -2.42 -4.88 -39.62
N SER A 168 -2.14 -6.04 -39.00
CA SER A 168 -0.88 -6.77 -39.14
C SER A 168 -0.86 -7.86 -40.24
N LEU A 169 -1.97 -8.08 -40.96
CA LEU A 169 -2.07 -9.06 -42.06
C LEU A 169 -1.93 -8.44 -43.46
N THR A 170 -1.48 -7.18 -43.55
CA THR A 170 -1.05 -6.55 -44.81
C THR A 170 0.47 -6.66 -44.95
N VAL A 171 0.94 -7.87 -45.27
CA VAL A 171 2.14 -8.14 -46.07
C VAL A 171 1.81 -9.30 -47.01
#